data_AF-A0A3B8VF75-F1
#
_entry.id   AF-A0A3B8VF75-F1
#
_cell.length_a   1.000
_cell.length_b   1.000
_cell.length_c   1.000
_cell.angle_alpha   90.00
_cell.angle_beta   90.00
_cell.angle_gamma   90.00
#
_symmetry.space_group_name_H-M   'P 1'
#
loop_
_entity.id
_entity.type
_entity.pdbx_description
1 polymer ?
#
loop_
_entity_poly.entity_id
_entity_poly.type
_entity_poly.pdbx_seq_one_letter_code
_entity_poly.pdbx_strand_id
1 'polypeptide(L)'
;MQRSEQVQSSMETVDNDIKLVIVRLDAIGASLDELVKPSQSDRKRAFDVFSENVSTIKKMQENFSKHAADMESNGKEYFAEWDKNNEKYDNPEIQIQSEQRRVELARTYDKIALNNIGVKSAFVAYVTDVNEIERFLSNDLTEAGMESISRISSKVVDNGTRLKNELSSLQGAIEEAREKMKSN
;
A
#
# COMPACT_ATOMS: atom_id res chain seq x y z
N MET A 1 -23.22 11.85 9.55
CA MET A 1 -23.06 12.03 8.09
C MET A 1 -21.62 12.38 7.74
N GLN A 2 -21.13 13.55 8.16
CA GLN A 2 -19.77 14.04 7.85
C GLN A 2 -18.60 13.08 8.21
N ARG A 3 -18.66 12.36 9.34
CA ARG A 3 -17.56 11.43 9.72
C ARG A 3 -17.60 10.07 9.02
N SER A 4 -18.78 9.60 8.62
CA SER A 4 -18.90 8.43 7.74
C SER A 4 -18.31 8.75 6.36
N GLU A 5 -18.57 9.96 5.84
CA GLU A 5 -17.96 10.46 4.61
C GLU A 5 -16.43 10.59 4.72
N GLN A 6 -15.93 11.12 5.84
CA GLN A 6 -14.49 11.25 6.08
C GLN A 6 -13.77 9.90 6.11
N VAL A 7 -14.31 8.92 6.83
CA VAL A 7 -13.79 7.55 6.83
C VAL A 7 -13.79 6.96 5.42
N GLN A 8 -14.92 7.04 4.72
CA GLN A 8 -15.04 6.48 3.37
C GLN A 8 -14.05 7.13 2.38
N SER A 9 -13.86 8.45 2.49
CA SER A 9 -12.88 9.18 1.68
C SER A 9 -11.45 8.76 1.97
N SER A 10 -11.09 8.54 3.25
CA SER A 10 -9.75 8.04 3.59
C SER A 10 -9.50 6.61 3.11
N MET A 11 -10.51 5.74 3.17
CA MET A 11 -10.44 4.40 2.58
C MET A 11 -10.26 4.44 1.06
N GLU A 12 -11.00 5.31 0.38
CA GLU A 12 -10.86 5.50 -1.07
C GLU A 12 -9.48 6.05 -1.46
N THR A 13 -8.92 6.93 -0.64
CA THR A 13 -7.56 7.45 -0.84
C THR A 13 -6.52 6.33 -0.79
N VAL A 14 -6.58 5.47 0.24
CA VAL A 14 -5.66 4.33 0.38
C VAL A 14 -5.87 3.30 -0.74
N ASP A 15 -7.11 3.04 -1.16
CA ASP A 15 -7.41 2.17 -2.32
C ASP A 15 -6.79 2.70 -3.63
N ASN A 16 -6.87 4.01 -3.85
CA ASN A 16 -6.23 4.65 -5.00
C ASN A 16 -4.69 4.58 -4.93
N ASP A 17 -4.11 4.78 -3.75
CA ASP A 17 -2.67 4.60 -3.55
C ASP A 17 -2.24 3.18 -3.89
N ILE A 18 -2.98 2.16 -3.42
CA ILE A 18 -2.70 0.75 -3.71
C ILE A 18 -2.64 0.50 -5.23
N LYS A 19 -3.66 0.97 -5.97
CA LYS A 19 -3.72 0.82 -7.43
C LYS A 19 -2.53 1.47 -8.12
N LEU A 20 -2.15 2.69 -7.71
CA LEU A 20 -1.00 3.39 -8.26
C LEU A 20 0.31 2.67 -7.93
N VAL A 21 0.47 2.19 -6.69
CA VAL A 21 1.67 1.45 -6.28
C VAL A 21 1.83 0.19 -7.11
N ILE A 22 0.77 -0.60 -7.32
CA ILE A 22 0.83 -1.82 -8.15
C ILE A 22 1.34 -1.51 -9.55
N VAL A 23 0.81 -0.48 -10.21
CA VAL A 23 1.26 -0.03 -11.54
C VAL A 23 2.73 0.40 -11.51
N ARG A 24 3.17 1.08 -10.45
CA ARG A 24 4.57 1.52 -10.32
C ARG A 24 5.53 0.34 -10.12
N LEU A 25 5.12 -0.70 -9.40
CA LEU A 25 5.92 -1.91 -9.23
C LEU A 25 6.18 -2.62 -10.57
N ASP A 26 5.18 -2.66 -11.45
CA ASP A 26 5.35 -3.16 -12.83
C ASP A 26 6.31 -2.31 -13.65
N ALA A 27 6.19 -0.99 -13.57
CA ALA A 27 7.09 -0.07 -14.26
C ALA A 27 8.55 -0.22 -13.80
N ILE A 28 8.78 -0.40 -12.49
CA ILE A 28 10.12 -0.64 -11.95
C ILE A 28 10.67 -1.95 -12.48
N GLY A 29 9.90 -3.05 -12.40
CA GLY A 29 10.32 -4.35 -12.91
C GLY A 29 10.74 -4.28 -14.38
N ALA A 30 9.90 -3.68 -15.23
CA ALA A 30 10.20 -3.49 -16.64
C ALA A 30 11.46 -2.62 -16.88
N SER A 31 11.64 -1.55 -16.11
CA SER A 31 12.82 -0.69 -16.25
C SER A 31 14.11 -1.38 -15.76
N LEU A 32 14.00 -2.25 -14.75
CA LEU A 32 15.11 -3.05 -14.26
C LEU A 32 15.50 -4.13 -15.28
N ASP A 33 14.51 -4.82 -15.86
CA ASP A 33 14.73 -5.82 -16.92
C ASP A 33 15.42 -5.21 -18.15
N GLU A 34 14.98 -4.02 -18.58
CA GLU A 34 15.59 -3.32 -19.71
C GLU A 34 17.01 -2.80 -19.39
N LEU A 35 17.27 -2.44 -18.14
CA LEU A 35 18.59 -1.99 -17.68
C LEU A 35 19.63 -3.13 -17.65
N VAL A 36 19.23 -4.33 -17.22
CA VAL A 36 20.14 -5.49 -17.09
C VAL A 36 20.27 -6.31 -18.37
N LYS A 37 19.62 -5.89 -19.45
CA LYS A 37 19.62 -6.59 -20.75
C LYS A 37 21.03 -6.59 -21.36
N PRO A 38 21.58 -7.75 -21.77
CA PRO A 38 22.95 -7.84 -22.29
C PRO A 38 23.23 -6.93 -23.49
N SER A 39 22.25 -6.72 -24.37
CA SER A 39 22.36 -5.90 -25.58
C SER A 39 21.89 -4.45 -25.40
N GLN A 40 21.78 -3.95 -24.17
CA GLN A 40 21.39 -2.57 -23.90
C GLN A 40 22.44 -1.59 -24.44
N SER A 41 22.09 -0.86 -25.49
CA SER A 41 22.98 0.09 -26.17
C SER A 41 23.07 1.46 -25.49
N ASP A 42 22.02 1.86 -24.76
CA ASP A 42 21.98 3.13 -24.01
C ASP A 42 21.68 2.89 -22.53
N ARG A 43 22.68 2.32 -21.84
CA ARG A 43 22.58 1.99 -20.40
C ARG A 43 22.36 3.20 -19.53
N LYS A 44 22.88 4.36 -19.93
CA LYS A 44 22.70 5.59 -19.15
C LYS A 44 21.24 6.00 -19.15
N ARG A 45 20.61 6.02 -20.33
CA ARG A 45 19.17 6.29 -20.43
C ARG A 45 18.32 5.26 -19.69
N ALA A 46 18.61 3.97 -19.82
CA ALA A 46 17.89 2.92 -19.10
C ALA A 46 18.01 3.09 -17.57
N PHE A 47 19.21 3.44 -17.08
CA PHE A 47 19.44 3.72 -15.67
C PHE A 47 18.69 4.96 -15.19
N ASP A 48 18.62 6.02 -15.98
CA ASP A 48 17.88 7.23 -15.62
C ASP A 48 16.38 6.95 -15.48
N VAL A 49 15.80 6.13 -16.37
CA VAL A 49 14.39 5.69 -16.27
C VAL A 49 14.16 4.85 -15.01
N PHE A 50 15.05 3.90 -14.71
CA PHE A 50 14.98 3.11 -13.47
C PHE A 50 15.05 4.01 -12.23
N SER A 51 16.00 4.95 -12.20
CA SER A 51 16.19 5.89 -11.08
C SER A 51 14.99 6.80 -10.86
N GLU A 52 14.35 7.28 -11.93
CA GLU A 52 13.10 8.06 -11.84
C GLU A 52 11.97 7.24 -11.20
N ASN A 53 11.83 5.96 -11.60
CA ASN A 53 10.86 5.07 -11.00
C ASN A 53 11.17 4.80 -9.51
N VAL A 54 12.44 4.63 -9.14
CA VAL A 54 12.89 4.46 -7.75
C VAL A 54 12.57 5.70 -6.89
N SER A 55 12.84 6.90 -7.41
CA SER A 55 12.47 8.17 -6.77
C SER A 55 10.95 8.28 -6.57
N THR A 56 10.17 7.86 -7.57
CA THR A 56 8.71 7.90 -7.51
C THR A 56 8.15 6.94 -6.46
N ILE A 57 8.63 5.70 -6.39
CA ILE A 57 8.11 4.71 -5.42
C ILE A 57 8.47 5.07 -3.98
N LYS A 58 9.61 5.74 -3.74
CA LYS A 58 9.97 6.30 -2.41
C LYS A 58 8.91 7.30 -1.93
N LYS A 59 8.52 8.25 -2.79
CA LYS A 59 7.46 9.23 -2.47
C LYS A 59 6.10 8.56 -2.25
N MET A 60 5.79 7.53 -3.04
CA MET A 60 4.55 6.78 -2.90
C MET A 60 4.51 6.00 -1.58
N GLN A 61 5.64 5.46 -1.11
CA GLN A 61 5.73 4.82 0.21
C GLN A 61 5.39 5.80 1.33
N GLU A 62 5.94 7.02 1.29
CA GLU A 62 5.69 8.06 2.28
C GLU A 62 4.21 8.48 2.29
N ASN A 63 3.64 8.75 1.11
CA ASN A 63 2.24 9.12 0.96
C ASN A 63 1.30 8.01 1.44
N PHE A 64 1.54 6.76 1.00
CA PHE A 64 0.78 5.60 1.44
C PHE A 64 0.81 5.45 2.96
N SER A 65 1.99 5.57 3.57
CA SER A 65 2.12 5.47 5.03
C SER A 65 1.32 6.56 5.76
N LYS A 66 1.31 7.78 5.22
CA LYS A 66 0.53 8.90 5.76
C LYS A 66 -0.97 8.63 5.62
N HIS A 67 -1.45 8.33 4.42
CA HIS A 67 -2.87 8.08 4.18
C HIS A 67 -3.40 6.86 4.96
N ALA A 68 -2.59 5.82 5.12
CA ALA A 68 -2.93 4.67 5.95
C ALA A 68 -3.06 5.03 7.44
N ALA A 69 -2.22 5.94 7.95
CA ALA A 69 -2.33 6.44 9.32
C ALA A 69 -3.57 7.33 9.49
N ASP A 70 -3.87 8.18 8.52
CA ASP A 70 -5.07 9.02 8.51
C ASP A 70 -6.34 8.15 8.48
N MET A 71 -6.37 7.10 7.66
CA MET A 71 -7.46 6.11 7.62
C MET A 71 -7.65 5.42 8.97
N GLU A 72 -6.56 5.02 9.64
CA GLU A 72 -6.61 4.41 10.97
C GLU A 72 -7.17 5.39 12.02
N SER A 73 -6.75 6.65 11.99
CA SER A 73 -7.24 7.70 12.89
C SER A 73 -8.73 7.97 12.68
N ASN A 74 -9.15 8.15 11.43
CA ASN A 74 -10.56 8.37 11.08
C ASN A 74 -11.44 7.19 11.52
N GLY A 75 -10.95 5.95 11.36
CA GLY A 75 -11.64 4.75 11.83
C GLY A 75 -11.88 4.77 13.35
N LYS A 76 -10.85 5.09 14.14
CA LYS A 76 -10.96 5.21 15.61
C LYS A 76 -11.97 6.28 16.01
N GLU A 77 -11.93 7.45 15.37
CA GLU A 77 -12.87 8.54 15.64
C GLU A 77 -14.31 8.15 15.31
N TYR A 78 -14.53 7.43 14.21
CA TYR A 78 -15.84 6.95 13.80
C TYR A 78 -16.44 5.98 14.82
N PHE A 79 -15.69 4.97 15.29
CA PHE A 79 -16.18 4.04 16.31
C PHE A 79 -16.43 4.72 17.66
N ALA A 80 -15.56 5.64 18.09
CA ALA A 80 -15.75 6.38 19.33
C ALA A 80 -17.01 7.25 19.30
N GLU A 81 -17.41 7.77 18.14
CA GLU A 81 -18.67 8.49 17.98
C GLU A 81 -19.87 7.56 17.91
N TRP A 82 -19.74 6.41 17.24
CA TRP A 82 -20.79 5.37 17.25
C TRP A 82 -21.14 4.98 18.68
N ASP A 83 -20.14 4.70 19.52
CA ASP A 83 -20.34 4.33 20.94
C ASP A 83 -21.15 5.40 21.70
N LYS A 84 -20.79 6.69 21.55
CA LYS A 84 -21.50 7.82 22.16
C LYS A 84 -22.95 7.97 21.70
N ASN A 85 -23.26 7.52 20.49
CA ASN A 85 -24.62 7.58 19.95
C ASN A 85 -25.43 6.33 20.31
N ASN A 86 -24.78 5.18 20.52
CA ASN A 86 -25.43 3.94 20.93
C ASN A 86 -26.07 4.05 22.34
N GLU A 87 -25.51 4.90 23.20
CA GLU A 87 -26.05 5.23 24.52
C GLU A 87 -27.36 6.05 24.49
N LYS A 88 -27.81 6.48 23.31
CA LYS A 88 -28.99 7.37 23.13
C LYS A 88 -30.24 6.68 22.61
N TYR A 89 -30.20 5.37 22.35
CA TYR A 89 -31.37 4.63 21.88
C TYR A 89 -32.23 4.16 23.05
N ASP A 90 -33.49 4.61 23.12
CA ASP A 90 -34.44 4.16 24.14
C ASP A 90 -35.02 2.76 23.86
N ASN A 91 -35.02 2.32 22.60
CA ASN A 91 -35.52 1.00 22.20
C ASN A 91 -34.41 -0.06 22.31
N PRO A 92 -34.55 -1.09 23.16
CA PRO A 92 -33.54 -2.13 23.35
C PRO A 92 -33.24 -2.93 22.07
N GLU A 93 -34.21 -3.17 21.21
CA GLU A 93 -34.00 -3.92 19.96
C GLU A 93 -33.12 -3.14 19.00
N ILE A 94 -33.32 -1.82 18.91
CA ILE A 94 -32.49 -0.93 18.08
C ILE A 94 -31.07 -0.87 18.63
N GLN A 95 -30.92 -0.79 19.96
CA GLN A 95 -29.60 -0.79 20.61
C GLN A 95 -28.83 -2.09 20.32
N ILE A 96 -29.48 -3.25 20.40
CA ILE A 96 -28.88 -4.55 20.07
C ILE A 96 -28.45 -4.60 18.59
N GLN A 97 -29.30 -4.17 17.67
CA GLN A 97 -28.98 -4.17 16.24
C GLN A 97 -27.82 -3.22 15.90
N SER A 98 -27.80 -2.03 16.49
CA SER A 98 -26.72 -1.06 16.34
C SER A 98 -25.38 -1.63 16.84
N GLU A 99 -25.38 -2.27 18.02
CA GLU A 99 -24.17 -2.90 18.56
C GLU A 99 -23.69 -4.08 17.71
N GLN A 100 -24.60 -4.92 17.19
CA GLN A 100 -24.23 -6.01 16.28
C GLN A 100 -23.52 -5.48 15.03
N ARG A 101 -24.06 -4.43 14.41
CA ARG A 101 -23.45 -3.78 13.23
C ARG A 101 -22.09 -3.18 13.55
N ARG A 102 -21.96 -2.51 14.69
CA ARG A 102 -20.70 -1.92 15.16
C ARG A 102 -19.61 -2.98 15.32
N VAL A 103 -19.93 -4.09 16.00
CA VAL A 103 -19.01 -5.21 16.22
C VAL A 103 -18.59 -5.86 14.91
N GLU A 104 -19.52 -6.06 13.99
CA GLU A 104 -19.20 -6.60 12.67
C GLU A 104 -18.26 -5.72 11.87
N LEU A 105 -18.49 -4.40 11.86
CA LEU A 105 -17.62 -3.47 11.15
C LEU A 105 -16.24 -3.35 11.83
N ALA A 106 -16.20 -3.37 13.17
CA ALA A 106 -14.95 -3.35 13.93
C ALA A 106 -14.04 -4.52 13.57
N ARG A 107 -14.61 -5.74 13.44
CA ARG A 107 -13.84 -6.92 12.99
C ARG A 107 -13.23 -6.74 11.60
N THR A 108 -13.94 -6.07 10.69
CA THR A 108 -13.39 -5.79 9.35
C THR A 108 -12.25 -4.76 9.44
N TYR A 109 -12.36 -3.76 10.32
CA TYR A 109 -11.27 -2.82 10.58
C TYR A 109 -10.02 -3.47 11.21
N ASP A 110 -10.20 -4.46 12.08
CA ASP A 110 -9.08 -5.23 12.61
C ASP A 110 -8.29 -5.93 11.49
N LYS A 111 -8.98 -6.45 10.46
CA LYS A 111 -8.32 -7.02 9.27
C LYS A 111 -7.51 -5.98 8.51
N ILE A 112 -8.03 -4.76 8.35
CA ILE A 112 -7.31 -3.65 7.72
C ILE A 112 -6.02 -3.36 8.50
N ALA A 113 -6.10 -3.25 9.83
CA ALA A 113 -4.95 -2.99 10.68
C ALA A 113 -3.88 -4.10 10.57
N LEU A 114 -4.31 -5.36 10.61
CA LEU A 114 -3.42 -6.52 10.47
C LEU A 114 -2.73 -6.55 9.10
N ASN A 115 -3.49 -6.38 8.01
CA ASN A 115 -2.94 -6.37 6.65
C ASN A 115 -1.97 -5.20 6.42
N ASN A 116 -2.23 -4.04 7.03
CA ASN A 116 -1.35 -2.88 6.92
C ASN A 116 0.03 -3.11 7.54
N ILE A 117 0.17 -4.00 8.55
CA ILE A 117 1.49 -4.37 9.10
C ILE A 117 2.32 -5.10 8.05
N GLY A 118 1.72 -6.06 7.34
CA GLY A 118 2.36 -6.81 6.26
C GLY A 118 2.80 -5.89 5.12
N VAL A 119 1.91 -4.98 4.69
CA VAL A 119 2.22 -3.98 3.67
C VAL A 119 3.39 -3.09 4.09
N LYS A 120 3.38 -2.52 5.31
CA LYS A 120 4.47 -1.64 5.78
C LYS A 120 5.83 -2.35 5.72
N SER A 121 5.91 -3.59 6.20
CA SER A 121 7.16 -4.36 6.16
C SER A 121 7.61 -4.67 4.74
N ALA A 122 6.69 -5.10 3.87
CA ALA A 122 7.02 -5.44 2.49
C ALA A 122 7.45 -4.21 1.68
N PHE A 123 6.81 -3.06 1.91
CA PHE A 123 7.10 -1.81 1.22
C PHE A 123 8.49 -1.29 1.59
N VAL A 124 8.83 -1.28 2.88
CA VAL A 124 10.19 -0.90 3.35
C VAL A 124 11.25 -1.80 2.73
N ALA A 125 11.04 -3.12 2.72
CA ALA A 125 11.99 -4.06 2.12
C ALA A 125 12.18 -3.79 0.63
N TYR A 126 11.09 -3.63 -0.12
CA TYR A 126 11.15 -3.36 -1.55
C TYR A 126 11.88 -2.05 -1.88
N VAL A 127 11.52 -0.95 -1.22
CA VAL A 127 12.15 0.36 -1.45
C VAL A 127 13.64 0.34 -1.08
N THR A 128 14.00 -0.39 -0.04
CA THR A 128 15.41 -0.56 0.36
C THR A 128 16.19 -1.27 -0.74
N ASP A 129 15.71 -2.43 -1.22
CA ASP A 129 16.43 -3.21 -2.24
C ASP A 129 16.58 -2.42 -3.57
N VAL A 130 15.53 -1.74 -4.06
CA VAL A 130 15.63 -0.97 -5.33
C VAL A 130 16.54 0.25 -5.20
N ASN A 131 16.57 0.88 -4.02
CA ASN A 131 17.48 1.98 -3.73
C ASN A 131 18.94 1.52 -3.65
N GLU A 132 19.20 0.32 -3.14
CA GLU A 132 20.55 -0.25 -3.13
C GLU A 132 21.05 -0.54 -4.55
N ILE A 133 20.18 -1.10 -5.42
CA ILE A 133 20.50 -1.28 -6.85
C ILE A 133 20.80 0.07 -7.50
N GLU A 134 19.93 1.08 -7.32
CA GLU A 134 20.13 2.44 -7.85
C GLU A 134 21.50 3.00 -7.44
N ARG A 135 21.81 2.94 -6.14
CA ARG A 135 23.08 3.46 -5.60
C ARG A 135 24.29 2.71 -6.15
N PHE A 136 24.23 1.38 -6.21
CA PHE A 136 25.33 0.59 -6.75
C PHE A 136 25.58 0.94 -8.22
N LEU A 137 24.54 0.88 -9.05
CA LEU A 137 24.63 1.12 -10.48
C LEU A 137 24.97 2.58 -10.83
N SER A 138 24.66 3.54 -9.95
CA SER A 138 25.13 4.92 -10.13
C SER A 138 26.66 5.06 -10.16
N ASN A 139 27.38 4.09 -9.58
CA ASN A 139 28.84 4.04 -9.58
C ASN A 139 29.42 3.15 -10.69
N ASP A 140 28.69 2.11 -11.11
CA ASP A 140 29.15 1.13 -12.09
C ASP A 140 28.03 0.68 -13.04
N LEU A 141 27.97 1.32 -14.23
CA LEU A 141 27.08 0.94 -15.33
C LEU A 141 27.73 -0.04 -16.33
N THR A 142 28.91 -0.58 -16.01
CA THR A 142 29.61 -1.54 -16.87
C THR A 142 28.90 -2.88 -16.91
N GLU A 143 29.31 -3.76 -17.82
CA GLU A 143 28.72 -5.10 -17.94
C GLU A 143 28.95 -5.95 -16.69
N ALA A 144 30.14 -5.85 -16.09
CA ALA A 144 30.46 -6.47 -14.81
C ALA A 144 29.56 -5.93 -13.68
N GLY A 145 29.30 -4.62 -13.66
CA GLY A 145 28.36 -4.00 -12.73
C GLY A 145 26.95 -4.60 -12.85
N MET A 146 26.41 -4.69 -14.06
CA MET A 146 25.09 -5.28 -14.32
C MET A 146 25.03 -6.77 -13.95
N GLU A 147 26.06 -7.54 -14.28
CA GLU A 147 26.13 -8.97 -13.96
C GLU A 147 26.15 -9.21 -12.45
N SER A 148 26.87 -8.36 -11.71
CA SER A 148 27.02 -8.48 -10.26
C SER A 148 25.71 -8.28 -9.48
N ILE A 149 24.76 -7.52 -10.02
CA ILE A 149 23.46 -7.25 -9.38
C ILE A 149 22.33 -8.18 -9.83
N SER A 150 22.58 -9.10 -10.77
CA SER A 150 21.58 -10.03 -11.31
C SER A 150 20.75 -10.76 -10.23
N ARG A 151 21.42 -11.33 -9.21
CA ARG A 151 20.74 -11.99 -8.08
C ARG A 151 19.89 -11.03 -7.26
N ILE A 152 20.37 -9.81 -7.04
CA ILE A 152 19.65 -8.79 -6.26
C ILE A 152 18.43 -8.32 -7.06
N SER A 153 18.56 -8.17 -8.38
CA SER A 153 17.45 -7.86 -9.27
C SER A 153 16.35 -8.92 -9.23
N SER A 154 16.69 -10.22 -9.24
CA SER A 154 15.70 -11.28 -9.08
C SER A 154 14.98 -11.19 -7.72
N LYS A 155 15.71 -10.92 -6.63
CA LYS A 155 15.12 -10.73 -5.30
C LYS A 155 14.16 -9.52 -5.27
N VAL A 156 14.48 -8.44 -5.98
CA VAL A 156 13.59 -7.27 -6.11
C VAL A 156 12.28 -7.64 -6.80
N VAL A 157 12.31 -8.48 -7.84
CA VAL A 157 11.10 -8.96 -8.52
C VAL A 157 10.24 -9.79 -7.56
N ASP A 158 10.85 -10.69 -6.78
CA ASP A 158 10.16 -11.49 -5.78
C ASP A 158 9.53 -10.61 -4.68
N ASN A 159 10.28 -9.63 -4.18
CA ASN A 159 9.80 -8.69 -3.17
C ASN A 159 8.71 -7.76 -3.71
N GLY A 160 8.76 -7.37 -4.99
CA GLY A 160 7.69 -6.64 -5.66
C GLY A 160 6.41 -7.46 -5.74
N THR A 161 6.52 -8.75 -6.08
CA THR A 161 5.39 -9.69 -6.09
C THR A 161 4.79 -9.85 -4.69
N ARG A 162 5.64 -10.02 -3.67
CA ARG A 162 5.18 -10.07 -2.28
C ARG A 162 4.43 -8.79 -1.89
N LEU A 163 4.98 -7.62 -2.19
CA LEU A 163 4.34 -6.34 -1.88
C LEU A 163 2.96 -6.22 -2.56
N LYS A 164 2.82 -6.63 -3.83
CA LYS A 164 1.53 -6.66 -4.52
C LYS A 164 0.50 -7.53 -3.77
N ASN A 165 0.89 -8.73 -3.33
CA ASN A 165 0.00 -9.64 -2.61
C ASN A 165 -0.49 -9.06 -1.27
N GLU A 166 0.40 -8.40 -0.53
CA GLU A 166 0.05 -7.71 0.72
C GLU A 166 -0.91 -6.54 0.45
N LEU A 167 -0.63 -5.74 -0.60
CA LEU A 167 -1.48 -4.62 -1.01
C LEU A 167 -2.87 -5.09 -1.47
N SER A 168 -2.96 -6.17 -2.23
CA SER A 168 -4.25 -6.76 -2.63
C SER A 168 -5.05 -7.28 -1.43
N SER A 169 -4.37 -7.86 -0.43
CA SER A 169 -5.04 -8.30 0.80
C SER A 169 -5.59 -7.11 1.60
N LEU A 170 -4.83 -6.02 1.70
CA LEU A 170 -5.30 -4.77 2.30
C LEU A 170 -6.47 -4.17 1.51
N GLN A 171 -6.39 -4.13 0.18
CA GLN A 171 -7.43 -3.62 -0.69
C GLN A 171 -8.76 -4.36 -0.48
N GLY A 172 -8.73 -5.70 -0.44
CA GLY A 172 -9.93 -6.50 -0.19
C GLY A 172 -10.56 -6.21 1.18
N ALA A 173 -9.75 -5.99 2.22
CA ALA A 173 -10.26 -5.62 3.54
C ALA A 173 -10.89 -4.21 3.55
N ILE A 174 -10.32 -3.26 2.80
CA ILE A 174 -10.87 -1.91 2.62
C ILE A 174 -12.21 -1.98 1.87
N GLU A 175 -12.29 -2.75 0.79
CA GLU A 175 -13.53 -2.95 0.02
C GLU A 175 -14.62 -3.57 0.90
N GLU A 176 -14.30 -4.62 1.68
CA GLU A 176 -15.24 -5.24 2.64
C GLU A 176 -15.78 -4.20 3.64
N ALA A 177 -14.91 -3.34 4.19
CA ALA A 177 -15.32 -2.31 5.15
C ALA A 177 -16.25 -1.27 4.51
N ARG A 178 -15.92 -0.80 3.30
CA ARG A 178 -16.75 0.16 2.56
C ARG A 178 -18.13 -0.40 2.25
N GLU A 179 -18.23 -1.67 1.84
CA GLU A 179 -19.52 -2.31 1.57
C GLU A 179 -20.37 -2.47 2.83
N LYS A 180 -19.75 -2.85 3.96
CA LYS A 180 -20.44 -2.90 5.25
C LYS A 180 -20.93 -1.52 5.69
N MET A 181 -20.17 -0.46 5.42
CA MET A 181 -20.58 0.92 5.73
C MET A 181 -21.73 1.42 4.86
N LYS A 182 -21.81 1.02 3.58
CA LYS A 182 -22.94 1.37 2.69
C LYS A 182 -24.24 0.64 3.06
N SER A 183 -24.09 -0.55 3.61
CA SER A 183 -25.21 -1.39 4.07
C SER A 183 -25.79 -0.94 5.42
N ASN A 184 -25.19 0.08 6.04
CA ASN A 184 -25.55 0.62 7.34
C ASN A 184 -26.26 1.98 7.25
#